data_AF-A0A832R897-F1
#
_entry.id   AF-A0A832R897-F1
#
_cell.length_a   1.000
_cell.length_b   1.000
_cell.length_c   1.000
_cell.angle_alpha   90.00
_cell.angle_beta   90.00
_cell.angle_gamma   90.00
#
_symmetry.space_group_name_H-M   'P 1'
#
loop_
_entity.id
_entity.type
_entity.pdbx_description
1 polymer ?
#
loop_
_entity_poly.entity_id
_entity_poly.type
_entity_poly.pdbx_seq_one_letter_code
_entity_poly.pdbx_strand_id
1 'polypeptide(L)'
;MRSCIDVKKRKRKLKLRKLRVTILLVIILSIIYVVNNGFVNTIGQIINIFKTEDAIKNIAFEVPDEIYSPNVILINLENDKVLYEKNKDEKVFPASLTKIMTTIVALENLPNLNKKIKLTNKIDEKLKNTGAAVAGFSLDESIPIIDLLYGIMLPSGAEAAIGIAEDISGSEEDFVKLMNEKAKVLNMQNTHFANVTGLHNENHYTTVNDLSILLKYALKNEIFKEIFTTEKYTTAPTNIHPEGHILISRMHQKIYTTNLENGKILGGKTGYTPEAGLCLASLASVYDKEYILITTGAKGSNLTEQYNLIDAIQIYNGILK
;
A
#
# COMPACT_ATOMS: atom_id res chain seq x y z
N MET A 1 26.44 -66.14 -73.66
CA MET A 1 25.38 -66.04 -72.62
C MET A 1 25.88 -65.93 -71.16
N ARG A 2 27.15 -66.23 -70.83
CA ARG A 2 27.67 -66.22 -69.44
C ARG A 2 28.05 -64.83 -68.85
N SER A 3 28.33 -63.80 -69.66
CA SER A 3 28.77 -62.48 -69.13
C SER A 3 27.65 -61.57 -68.58
N CYS A 4 26.39 -61.79 -68.98
CA CYS A 4 25.28 -60.91 -68.59
C CYS A 4 24.70 -61.24 -67.19
N ILE A 5 24.90 -62.48 -66.71
CA ILE A 5 24.40 -62.96 -65.41
C ILE A 5 25.28 -62.47 -64.25
N ASP A 6 26.60 -62.37 -64.46
CA ASP A 6 27.54 -61.95 -63.42
C ASP A 6 27.45 -60.44 -63.09
N VAL A 7 27.20 -59.62 -64.11
CA VAL A 7 26.97 -58.17 -63.93
C VAL A 7 25.69 -57.91 -63.12
N LYS A 8 24.61 -58.67 -63.34
CA LYS A 8 23.36 -58.57 -62.57
C LYS A 8 23.55 -58.99 -61.10
N LYS A 9 24.29 -60.07 -60.82
CA LYS A 9 24.63 -60.49 -59.44
C LYS A 9 25.47 -59.45 -58.70
N ARG A 10 26.48 -58.87 -59.37
CA ARG A 10 27.36 -57.83 -58.78
C ARG A 10 26.60 -56.54 -58.48
N LYS A 11 25.73 -56.08 -59.41
CA LYS A 11 24.83 -54.93 -59.18
C LYS A 11 23.84 -55.17 -58.04
N ARG A 12 23.27 -56.38 -57.91
CA ARG A 12 22.35 -56.74 -56.81
C ARG A 12 23.06 -56.76 -55.45
N LYS A 13 24.28 -57.33 -55.35
CA LYS A 13 25.12 -57.26 -54.14
C LYS A 13 25.47 -55.82 -53.75
N LEU A 14 25.80 -54.96 -54.72
CA LEU A 14 26.08 -53.55 -54.46
C LEU A 14 24.84 -52.80 -53.93
N LYS A 15 23.66 -53.08 -54.52
CA LYS A 15 22.37 -52.50 -54.10
C LYS A 15 21.99 -52.92 -52.67
N LEU A 16 22.18 -54.22 -52.34
CA LEU A 16 21.98 -54.76 -50.99
C LEU A 16 22.96 -54.16 -49.97
N ARG A 17 24.22 -53.93 -50.36
CA ARG A 17 25.22 -53.29 -49.48
C ARG A 17 24.88 -51.82 -49.21
N LYS A 18 24.47 -51.06 -50.24
CA LYS A 18 23.98 -49.68 -50.07
C LYS A 18 22.75 -49.63 -49.17
N LEU A 19 21.77 -50.52 -49.38
CA LEU A 19 20.57 -50.58 -48.57
C LEU A 19 20.87 -50.87 -47.09
N ARG A 20 21.80 -51.80 -46.80
CA ARG A 20 22.25 -52.08 -45.42
C ARG A 20 22.91 -50.87 -44.76
N VAL A 21 23.76 -50.13 -45.49
CA VAL A 21 24.41 -48.92 -44.97
C VAL A 21 23.38 -47.82 -44.70
N THR A 22 22.40 -47.64 -45.58
CA THR A 22 21.31 -46.66 -45.38
C THR A 22 20.46 -47.00 -44.15
N ILE A 23 20.10 -48.27 -43.96
CA ILE A 23 19.35 -48.70 -42.77
C ILE A 23 20.16 -48.44 -41.49
N LEU A 24 21.47 -48.73 -41.50
CA LEU A 24 22.33 -48.49 -40.35
C LEU A 24 22.41 -47.00 -39.99
N LEU A 25 22.51 -46.12 -40.99
CA LEU A 25 22.52 -44.67 -40.81
C LEU A 25 21.20 -44.15 -40.22
N VAL A 26 20.05 -44.66 -40.69
CA VAL A 26 18.73 -44.29 -40.14
C VAL A 26 18.61 -44.72 -38.68
N ILE A 27 19.09 -45.92 -38.33
CA ILE A 27 19.10 -46.40 -36.94
C ILE A 27 19.97 -45.49 -36.07
N ILE A 28 21.19 -45.15 -36.51
CA ILE A 28 22.09 -44.25 -35.77
C ILE A 28 21.44 -42.88 -35.55
N LEU A 29 20.84 -42.29 -36.60
CA LEU A 29 20.15 -41.00 -36.49
C LEU A 29 18.95 -41.06 -35.55
N SER A 30 18.18 -42.16 -35.56
CA SER A 30 17.06 -42.34 -34.65
C SER A 30 17.51 -42.49 -33.18
N ILE A 31 18.63 -43.17 -32.93
CA ILE A 31 19.22 -43.27 -31.58
C ILE A 31 19.70 -41.90 -31.10
N ILE A 32 20.41 -41.15 -31.94
CA ILE A 32 20.86 -39.78 -31.61
C ILE A 32 19.66 -38.90 -31.27
N TYR A 33 18.57 -38.97 -32.05
CA TYR A 33 17.35 -38.21 -31.80
C TYR A 33 16.69 -38.57 -30.46
N VAL A 34 16.58 -39.86 -30.13
CA VAL A 34 16.00 -40.32 -28.87
C VAL A 34 16.87 -39.89 -27.67
N VAL A 35 18.19 -39.99 -27.78
CA VAL A 35 19.12 -39.55 -26.72
C VAL A 35 19.05 -38.04 -26.52
N ASN A 36 19.02 -37.25 -27.59
CA ASN A 36 18.89 -35.78 -27.48
C ASN A 36 17.57 -35.38 -26.82
N ASN A 37 16.45 -35.97 -27.22
CA ASN A 37 15.15 -35.64 -26.63
C ASN A 37 15.06 -36.07 -25.16
N GLY A 38 15.63 -37.24 -24.81
CA GLY A 38 15.73 -37.67 -23.41
C GLY A 38 16.54 -36.66 -22.57
N PHE A 39 17.68 -36.20 -23.10
CA PHE A 39 18.54 -35.23 -22.42
C PHE A 39 17.88 -33.85 -22.25
N VAL A 40 17.20 -33.36 -23.30
CA VAL A 40 16.44 -32.10 -23.24
C VAL A 40 15.31 -32.17 -22.20
N ASN A 41 14.60 -33.30 -22.12
CA ASN A 41 13.54 -33.50 -21.13
C ASN A 41 14.08 -33.51 -19.69
N THR A 42 15.22 -34.18 -19.44
CA THR A 42 15.85 -34.21 -18.12
C THR A 42 16.34 -32.83 -17.71
N ILE A 43 16.94 -32.05 -18.62
CA ILE A 43 17.33 -30.66 -18.35
C ILE A 43 16.10 -29.81 -18.03
N GLY A 44 14.99 -29.97 -18.77
CA GLY A 44 13.75 -29.25 -18.50
C GLY A 44 13.17 -29.53 -17.11
N GLN A 45 13.23 -30.80 -16.66
CA GLN A 45 12.82 -31.17 -15.30
C GLN A 45 13.73 -30.57 -14.23
N ILE A 46 15.04 -30.62 -14.43
CA ILE A 46 16.03 -30.05 -13.51
C ILE A 46 15.84 -28.52 -13.40
N ILE A 47 15.65 -27.82 -14.52
CA ILE A 47 15.38 -26.37 -14.54
C ILE A 47 14.08 -26.06 -13.78
N ASN A 48 13.03 -26.87 -13.94
CA ASN A 48 11.79 -26.68 -13.19
C ASN A 48 11.98 -26.91 -11.69
N ILE A 49 12.75 -27.93 -11.29
CA ILE A 49 13.08 -28.20 -9.89
C ILE A 49 13.84 -27.01 -9.27
N PHE A 50 14.84 -26.48 -9.97
CA PHE A 50 15.57 -25.29 -9.51
C PHE A 50 14.68 -24.05 -9.42
N LYS A 51 13.79 -23.83 -10.40
CA LYS A 51 12.79 -22.75 -10.33
C LYS A 51 11.83 -22.90 -9.14
N THR A 52 11.42 -24.12 -8.81
CA THR A 52 10.57 -24.37 -7.63
C THR A 52 11.32 -24.20 -6.32
N GLU A 53 12.58 -24.62 -6.22
CA GLU A 53 13.38 -24.37 -5.01
C GLU A 53 13.63 -22.87 -4.78
N ASP A 54 13.90 -22.09 -5.83
CA ASP A 54 14.04 -20.63 -5.73
C ASP A 54 12.71 -19.94 -5.37
N ALA A 55 11.57 -20.48 -5.80
CA ALA A 55 10.25 -20.00 -5.39
C ALA A 55 9.94 -20.33 -3.92
N ILE A 56 10.31 -21.53 -3.46
CA ILE A 56 10.07 -22.00 -2.09
C ILE A 56 11.02 -21.34 -1.08
N LYS A 57 12.24 -20.97 -1.47
CA LYS A 57 13.18 -20.21 -0.63
C LYS A 57 12.86 -18.72 -0.48
N ASN A 58 11.85 -18.20 -1.19
CA ASN A 58 11.55 -16.76 -1.26
C ASN A 58 10.12 -16.38 -0.81
N ILE A 59 9.44 -17.25 -0.05
CA ILE A 59 8.16 -16.88 0.55
C ILE A 59 8.45 -16.00 1.77
N ALA A 60 8.50 -14.69 1.55
CA ALA A 60 8.63 -13.69 2.62
C ALA A 60 7.28 -13.35 3.29
N PHE A 61 6.19 -13.94 2.78
CA PHE A 61 4.82 -13.62 3.17
C PHE A 61 3.88 -14.81 2.91
N GLU A 62 3.13 -15.21 3.92
CA GLU A 62 2.00 -16.12 3.84
C GLU A 62 0.70 -15.32 3.75
N VAL A 63 -0.07 -15.55 2.68
CA VAL A 63 -1.32 -14.81 2.45
C VAL A 63 -2.40 -15.33 3.41
N PRO A 64 -3.04 -14.47 4.22
CA PRO A 64 -4.16 -14.88 5.06
C PRO A 64 -5.33 -15.48 4.27
N ASP A 65 -6.05 -16.41 4.88
CA ASP A 65 -7.19 -17.10 4.27
C ASP A 65 -8.32 -16.15 3.84
N GLU A 66 -8.54 -15.08 4.61
CA GLU A 66 -9.57 -14.08 4.35
C GLU A 66 -8.95 -12.68 4.41
N ILE A 67 -9.21 -11.87 3.39
CA ILE A 67 -8.88 -10.44 3.34
C ILE A 67 -10.11 -9.70 2.83
N TYR A 68 -10.72 -8.92 3.70
CA TYR A 68 -11.97 -8.22 3.44
C TYR A 68 -11.79 -7.04 2.49
N SER A 69 -10.63 -6.37 2.54
CA SER A 69 -10.34 -5.22 1.69
C SER A 69 -10.13 -5.63 0.22
N PRO A 70 -10.81 -4.97 -0.74
CA PRO A 70 -10.61 -5.21 -2.16
C PRO A 70 -9.27 -4.69 -2.68
N ASN A 71 -8.68 -3.66 -2.06
CA ASN A 71 -7.38 -3.11 -2.49
C ASN A 71 -6.41 -3.10 -1.33
N VAL A 72 -5.19 -3.60 -1.58
CA VAL A 72 -4.17 -3.83 -0.56
C VAL A 72 -2.78 -3.60 -1.14
N ILE A 73 -1.88 -3.02 -0.36
CA ILE A 73 -0.44 -3.08 -0.60
C ILE A 73 0.32 -3.14 0.73
N LEU A 74 1.23 -4.11 0.85
CA LEU A 74 2.15 -4.32 1.97
C LEU A 74 3.59 -4.14 1.48
N ILE A 75 4.34 -3.25 2.11
CA ILE A 75 5.71 -2.91 1.70
C ILE A 75 6.66 -2.98 2.90
N ASN A 76 7.83 -3.58 2.70
CA ASN A 76 8.97 -3.47 3.60
C ASN A 76 9.70 -2.14 3.35
N LEU A 77 9.84 -1.30 4.38
CA LEU A 77 10.44 0.03 4.24
C LEU A 77 11.96 0.04 4.11
N GLU A 78 12.66 -1.00 4.54
CA GLU A 78 14.13 -1.04 4.49
C GLU A 78 14.65 -1.21 3.05
N ASN A 79 13.93 -1.98 2.24
CA ASN A 79 14.35 -2.34 0.88
C ASN A 79 13.30 -2.03 -0.19
N ASP A 80 12.23 -1.31 0.18
CA ASP A 80 11.11 -0.96 -0.70
C ASP A 80 10.42 -2.16 -1.39
N LYS A 81 10.61 -3.39 -0.89
CA LYS A 81 10.02 -4.60 -1.48
C LYS A 81 8.53 -4.65 -1.16
N VAL A 82 7.70 -4.83 -2.20
CA VAL A 82 6.29 -5.19 -2.06
C VAL A 82 6.20 -6.67 -1.68
N LEU A 83 5.56 -6.97 -0.56
CA LEU A 83 5.38 -8.34 -0.05
C LEU A 83 4.01 -8.91 -0.47
N TYR A 84 2.99 -8.05 -0.53
CA TYR A 84 1.65 -8.42 -0.93
C TYR A 84 0.96 -7.23 -1.60
N GLU A 85 0.23 -7.48 -2.67
CA GLU A 85 -0.59 -6.48 -3.35
C GLU A 85 -1.86 -7.11 -3.92
N LYS A 86 -2.94 -6.35 -3.91
CA LYS A 86 -4.24 -6.70 -4.49
C LYS A 86 -4.86 -5.43 -5.05
N ASN A 87 -5.18 -5.42 -6.35
CA ASN A 87 -5.80 -4.27 -7.02
C ASN A 87 -5.09 -2.93 -6.74
N LYS A 88 -3.75 -2.93 -6.69
CA LYS A 88 -3.02 -1.82 -6.09
C LYS A 88 -3.13 -0.48 -6.81
N ASP A 89 -3.39 -0.53 -8.12
CA ASP A 89 -3.51 0.64 -9.01
C ASP A 89 -4.98 0.98 -9.34
N GLU A 90 -5.95 0.28 -8.74
CA GLU A 90 -7.37 0.61 -8.88
C GLU A 90 -7.69 1.95 -8.22
N LYS A 91 -8.52 2.76 -8.88
CA LYS A 91 -8.95 4.06 -8.36
C LYS A 91 -9.90 3.87 -7.19
N VAL A 92 -9.59 4.53 -6.08
CA VAL A 92 -10.36 4.47 -4.84
C VAL A 92 -10.56 5.86 -4.26
N PHE A 93 -11.61 6.02 -3.45
CA PHE A 93 -11.79 7.21 -2.64
C PHE A 93 -10.91 7.09 -1.38
N PRO A 94 -10.02 8.05 -1.08
CA PRO A 94 -9.08 7.94 0.05
C PRO A 94 -9.75 8.11 1.41
N ALA A 95 -10.95 8.67 1.47
CA ALA A 95 -11.55 9.17 2.70
C ALA A 95 -10.52 9.96 3.53
N SER A 96 -10.52 9.80 4.87
CA SER A 96 -9.58 10.49 5.75
C SER A 96 -8.10 10.07 5.61
N LEU A 97 -7.73 9.11 4.75
CA LEU A 97 -6.32 8.90 4.41
C LEU A 97 -5.72 10.14 3.71
N THR A 98 -6.58 10.97 3.11
CA THR A 98 -6.26 12.33 2.62
C THR A 98 -5.47 13.16 3.63
N LYS A 99 -5.77 13.01 4.93
CA LYS A 99 -5.15 13.81 5.99
C LYS A 99 -3.66 13.53 6.17
N ILE A 100 -3.13 12.43 5.62
CA ILE A 100 -1.68 12.21 5.51
C ILE A 100 -1.07 13.30 4.63
N MET A 101 -1.66 13.58 3.46
CA MET A 101 -1.21 14.65 2.55
C MET A 101 -1.37 16.02 3.21
N THR A 102 -2.52 16.27 3.84
CA THR A 102 -2.76 17.54 4.55
C THR A 102 -1.70 17.81 5.61
N THR A 103 -1.39 16.81 6.43
CA THR A 103 -0.43 16.95 7.54
C THR A 103 0.99 17.15 7.02
N ILE A 104 1.44 16.37 6.04
CA ILE A 104 2.82 16.52 5.54
C ILE A 104 3.03 17.83 4.80
N VAL A 105 2.05 18.30 4.00
CA VAL A 105 2.12 19.62 3.36
C VAL A 105 2.10 20.72 4.41
N ALA A 106 1.32 20.59 5.48
CA ALA A 106 1.32 21.56 6.57
C ALA A 106 2.68 21.65 7.28
N LEU A 107 3.28 20.51 7.62
CA LEU A 107 4.60 20.45 8.26
C LEU A 107 5.70 21.10 7.40
N GLU A 108 5.61 21.00 6.08
CA GLU A 108 6.57 21.61 5.16
C GLU A 108 6.40 23.13 5.01
N ASN A 109 5.22 23.66 5.34
CA ASN A 109 4.90 25.09 5.19
C ASN A 109 4.84 25.86 6.53
N LEU A 110 4.91 25.16 7.68
CA LEU A 110 4.81 25.75 9.01
C LEU A 110 6.06 25.47 9.86
N PRO A 111 7.10 26.32 9.79
CA PRO A 111 8.35 26.08 10.52
C PRO A 111 8.22 26.30 12.05
N ASN A 112 7.21 27.04 12.51
CA ASN A 112 6.96 27.27 13.94
C ASN A 112 5.66 26.59 14.38
N LEU A 113 5.75 25.35 14.84
CA LEU A 113 4.59 24.56 15.28
C LEU A 113 3.98 25.04 16.61
N ASN A 114 4.68 25.93 17.33
CA ASN A 114 4.17 26.56 18.55
C ASN A 114 3.40 27.86 18.25
N LYS A 115 3.41 28.36 17.00
CA LYS A 115 2.53 29.46 16.61
C LYS A 115 1.09 29.02 16.84
N LYS A 116 0.32 29.89 17.47
CA LYS A 116 -1.12 29.68 17.68
C LYS A 116 -1.91 30.28 16.52
N ILE A 117 -2.90 29.55 16.03
CA ILE A 117 -3.85 30.04 15.04
C ILE A 117 -5.26 30.02 15.62
N LYS A 118 -6.19 30.75 15.00
CA LYS A 118 -7.60 30.78 15.40
C LYS A 118 -8.46 30.14 14.33
N LEU A 119 -9.36 29.26 14.75
CA LEU A 119 -10.39 28.70 13.87
C LEU A 119 -11.47 29.74 13.60
N THR A 120 -11.88 29.87 12.34
CA THR A 120 -12.88 30.84 11.91
C THR A 120 -14.28 30.24 11.88
N ASN A 121 -15.32 31.06 12.07
CA ASN A 121 -16.72 30.63 12.08
C ASN A 121 -17.18 29.97 10.77
N LYS A 122 -16.46 30.19 9.66
CA LYS A 122 -16.75 29.57 8.36
C LYS A 122 -16.56 28.05 8.37
N ILE A 123 -15.73 27.54 9.28
CA ILE A 123 -15.43 26.11 9.37
C ILE A 123 -16.68 25.33 9.81
N ASP A 124 -17.45 25.86 10.78
CA ASP A 124 -18.70 25.22 11.22
C ASP A 124 -19.72 25.12 10.09
N GLU A 125 -19.81 26.15 9.25
CA GLU A 125 -20.68 26.14 8.07
C GLU A 125 -20.25 25.08 7.06
N LYS A 126 -18.94 24.98 6.77
CA LYS A 126 -18.37 23.96 5.87
C LYS A 126 -18.60 22.52 6.37
N LEU A 127 -18.59 22.31 7.70
CA LEU A 127 -18.70 20.98 8.29
C LEU A 127 -20.15 20.58 8.63
N LYS A 128 -21.08 21.54 8.62
CA LYS A 128 -22.48 21.31 8.95
C LYS A 128 -23.08 20.20 8.09
N ASN A 129 -23.69 19.21 8.75
CA ASN A 129 -24.35 18.06 8.12
C ASN A 129 -23.45 17.17 7.22
N THR A 130 -22.13 17.33 7.26
CA THR A 130 -21.21 16.50 6.48
C THR A 130 -20.94 15.13 7.11
N GLY A 131 -21.23 14.97 8.41
CA GLY A 131 -20.83 13.80 9.19
C GLY A 131 -19.30 13.71 9.39
N ALA A 132 -18.57 14.78 9.11
CA ALA A 132 -17.14 14.83 9.30
C ALA A 132 -16.75 14.62 10.76
N ALA A 133 -15.63 13.95 10.94
CA ALA A 133 -14.92 13.86 12.19
C ALA A 133 -14.48 15.24 12.67
N VAL A 134 -14.65 15.51 13.97
CA VAL A 134 -14.05 16.68 14.62
C VAL A 134 -13.12 16.24 15.76
N ALA A 135 -12.06 17.00 15.98
CA ALA A 135 -11.12 16.85 17.10
C ALA A 135 -11.63 17.51 18.39
N GLY A 136 -12.56 18.46 18.29
CA GLY A 136 -13.18 19.14 19.44
C GLY A 136 -12.62 20.53 19.71
N PHE A 137 -11.91 21.11 18.74
CA PHE A 137 -11.49 22.51 18.82
C PHE A 137 -12.65 23.45 18.57
N SER A 138 -12.68 24.56 19.30
CA SER A 138 -13.75 25.55 19.25
C SER A 138 -13.42 26.73 18.34
N LEU A 139 -14.46 27.42 17.88
CA LEU A 139 -14.34 28.72 17.21
C LEU A 139 -13.66 29.73 18.13
N ASP A 140 -12.88 30.65 17.54
CA ASP A 140 -12.10 31.68 18.26
C ASP A 140 -11.06 31.14 19.27
N GLU A 141 -10.86 29.82 19.32
CA GLU A 141 -9.83 29.19 20.13
C GLU A 141 -8.44 29.45 19.54
N SER A 142 -7.49 29.88 20.37
CA SER A 142 -6.10 30.11 20.00
C SER A 142 -5.27 28.85 20.28
N ILE A 143 -5.06 28.06 19.23
CA ILE A 143 -4.56 26.68 19.32
C ILE A 143 -3.16 26.60 18.70
N PRO A 144 -2.17 26.00 19.38
CA PRO A 144 -0.89 25.68 18.77
C PRO A 144 -1.05 24.81 17.52
N ILE A 145 -0.29 25.09 16.45
CA ILE A 145 -0.31 24.27 15.23
C ILE A 145 -0.03 22.80 15.53
N ILE A 146 0.90 22.49 16.44
CA ILE A 146 1.20 21.10 16.81
C ILE A 146 -0.06 20.36 17.31
N ASP A 147 -0.89 21.00 18.14
CA ASP A 147 -2.12 20.42 18.68
C ASP A 147 -3.14 20.17 17.56
N LEU A 148 -3.21 21.07 16.57
CA LEU A 148 -4.04 20.89 15.39
C LEU A 148 -3.56 19.73 14.53
N LEU A 149 -2.25 19.54 14.33
CA LEU A 149 -1.70 18.41 13.58
C LEU A 149 -2.01 17.06 14.27
N TYR A 150 -1.90 17.00 15.60
CA TYR A 150 -2.40 15.86 16.37
C TYR A 150 -3.91 15.68 16.18
N GLY A 151 -4.69 16.76 16.19
CA GLY A 151 -6.13 16.74 15.93
C GLY A 151 -6.50 16.18 14.55
N ILE A 152 -5.74 16.52 13.52
CA ILE A 152 -5.92 16.01 12.16
C ILE A 152 -5.66 14.50 12.12
N MET A 153 -4.63 14.01 12.80
CA MET A 153 -4.20 12.62 12.65
C MET A 153 -4.88 11.65 13.60
N LEU A 154 -5.05 12.02 14.88
CA LEU A 154 -5.57 11.12 15.91
C LEU A 154 -7.10 10.97 15.83
N PRO A 155 -7.92 11.97 16.22
CA PRO A 155 -9.38 11.88 16.12
C PRO A 155 -9.89 12.17 14.71
N SER A 156 -8.99 12.43 13.75
CA SER A 156 -9.33 12.71 12.35
C SER A 156 -10.05 14.04 12.12
N GLY A 157 -9.80 15.05 12.95
CA GLY A 157 -10.51 16.34 12.96
C GLY A 157 -10.46 17.07 11.62
N ALA A 158 -11.63 17.37 11.06
CA ALA A 158 -11.78 18.08 9.81
C ALA A 158 -11.67 19.60 10.00
N GLU A 159 -12.11 20.12 11.15
CA GLU A 159 -11.97 21.53 11.52
C GLU A 159 -10.50 21.94 11.64
N ALA A 160 -9.68 21.05 12.21
CA ALA A 160 -8.25 21.28 12.32
C ALA A 160 -7.57 21.27 10.93
N ALA A 161 -7.99 20.38 10.04
CA ALA A 161 -7.48 20.31 8.67
C ALA A 161 -7.82 21.57 7.85
N ILE A 162 -9.07 22.03 7.93
CA ILE A 162 -9.52 23.24 7.24
C ILE A 162 -8.83 24.47 7.85
N GLY A 163 -8.74 24.57 9.18
CA GLY A 163 -8.08 25.69 9.85
C GLY A 163 -6.61 25.84 9.49
N ILE A 164 -5.85 24.74 9.45
CA ILE A 164 -4.45 24.77 9.00
C ILE A 164 -4.36 25.16 7.52
N ALA A 165 -5.24 24.65 6.67
CA ALA A 165 -5.26 24.99 5.25
C ALA A 165 -5.49 26.49 5.02
N GLU A 166 -6.47 27.08 5.73
CA GLU A 166 -6.78 28.51 5.67
C GLU A 166 -5.63 29.37 6.23
N ASP A 167 -4.93 28.97 7.30
CA ASP A 167 -3.78 29.72 7.82
C ASP A 167 -2.59 29.72 6.84
N ILE A 168 -2.32 28.60 6.18
CA ILE A 168 -1.17 28.47 5.26
C ILE A 168 -1.45 29.16 3.93
N SER A 169 -2.61 28.91 3.33
CA SER A 169 -2.88 29.27 1.92
C SER A 169 -3.94 30.37 1.77
N GLY A 170 -4.53 30.86 2.86
CA GLY A 170 -5.63 31.82 2.84
C GLY A 170 -6.99 31.22 2.49
N SER A 171 -7.01 30.04 1.84
CA SER A 171 -8.22 29.29 1.50
C SER A 171 -7.95 27.78 1.45
N GLU A 172 -9.01 26.98 1.57
CA GLU A 172 -8.91 25.53 1.43
C GLU A 172 -8.56 25.15 -0.02
N GLU A 173 -9.15 25.87 -0.98
CA GLU A 173 -8.96 25.67 -2.41
C GLU A 173 -7.50 25.89 -2.83
N ASP A 174 -6.84 26.92 -2.29
CA ASP A 174 -5.43 27.18 -2.55
C ASP A 174 -4.53 26.15 -1.88
N PHE A 175 -4.89 25.65 -0.69
CA PHE A 175 -4.15 24.56 -0.06
C PHE A 175 -4.27 23.25 -0.84
N VAL A 176 -5.45 22.95 -1.41
CA VAL A 176 -5.66 21.79 -2.30
C VAL A 176 -4.77 21.86 -3.54
N LYS A 177 -4.42 23.06 -4.04
CA LYS A 177 -3.42 23.20 -5.12
C LYS A 177 -2.05 22.72 -4.65
N LEU A 178 -1.61 23.11 -3.45
CA LEU A 178 -0.36 22.62 -2.85
C LEU A 178 -0.35 21.10 -2.67
N MET A 179 -1.47 20.52 -2.25
CA MET A 179 -1.61 19.05 -2.12
C MET A 179 -1.42 18.35 -3.47
N ASN A 180 -2.03 18.87 -4.53
CA ASN A 180 -1.92 18.29 -5.87
C ASN A 180 -0.56 18.56 -6.52
N GLU A 181 0.09 19.69 -6.22
CA GLU A 181 1.48 19.95 -6.59
C GLU A 181 2.42 18.96 -5.91
N LYS A 182 2.23 18.71 -4.61
CA LYS A 182 2.97 17.67 -3.88
C LYS A 182 2.75 16.29 -4.49
N ALA A 183 1.52 15.92 -4.81
CA ALA A 183 1.21 14.64 -5.47
C ALA A 183 1.99 14.47 -6.78
N LYS A 184 2.08 15.53 -7.60
CA LYS A 184 2.89 15.53 -8.83
C LYS A 184 4.38 15.36 -8.55
N VAL A 185 4.92 16.09 -7.57
CA VAL A 185 6.33 16.00 -7.15
C VAL A 185 6.68 14.59 -6.67
N LEU A 186 5.77 13.93 -5.96
CA LEU A 186 5.94 12.55 -5.48
C LEU A 186 5.66 11.49 -6.55
N ASN A 187 5.28 11.90 -7.76
CA ASN A 187 4.89 10.99 -8.85
C ASN A 187 3.69 10.09 -8.52
N MET A 188 2.70 10.63 -7.78
CA MET A 188 1.41 9.99 -7.51
C MET A 188 0.46 10.18 -8.70
N GLN A 189 0.68 9.42 -9.77
CA GLN A 189 0.08 9.67 -11.09
C GLN A 189 -1.44 9.41 -11.15
N ASN A 190 -1.97 8.64 -10.19
CA ASN A 190 -3.37 8.25 -10.14
C ASN A 190 -4.09 8.89 -8.95
N THR A 191 -3.65 10.09 -8.55
CA THR A 191 -4.19 10.83 -7.41
C THR A 191 -4.65 12.23 -7.77
N HIS A 192 -5.81 12.62 -7.25
CA HIS A 192 -6.29 13.99 -7.24
C HIS A 192 -7.00 14.26 -5.91
N PHE A 193 -6.57 15.31 -5.20
CA PHE A 193 -7.24 15.80 -3.99
C PHE A 193 -8.23 16.90 -4.35
N ALA A 194 -9.47 16.82 -3.84
CA ALA A 194 -10.49 17.86 -4.04
C ALA A 194 -10.75 18.69 -2.76
N ASN A 195 -10.33 18.20 -1.59
CA ASN A 195 -10.47 18.86 -0.30
C ASN A 195 -9.38 18.37 0.67
N VAL A 196 -9.27 19.02 1.83
CA VAL A 196 -8.21 18.72 2.82
C VAL A 196 -8.60 17.66 3.84
N THR A 197 -9.87 17.24 3.84
CA THR A 197 -10.45 16.41 4.90
C THR A 197 -10.64 14.96 4.47
N GLY A 198 -10.80 14.70 3.17
CA GLY A 198 -11.21 13.42 2.63
C GLY A 198 -12.71 13.19 2.64
N LEU A 199 -13.53 14.25 2.73
CA LEU A 199 -14.96 14.15 2.46
C LEU A 199 -15.19 13.71 1.01
N HIS A 200 -16.28 12.99 0.76
CA HIS A 200 -16.55 12.42 -0.55
C HIS A 200 -16.70 13.52 -1.61
N ASN A 201 -16.03 13.29 -2.75
CA ASN A 201 -16.16 14.05 -3.98
C ASN A 201 -15.70 13.13 -5.12
N GLU A 202 -16.44 13.11 -6.24
CA GLU A 202 -16.14 12.22 -7.37
C GLU A 202 -14.74 12.44 -7.97
N ASN A 203 -14.25 13.67 -7.92
CA ASN A 203 -12.90 14.02 -8.37
C ASN A 203 -11.84 13.77 -7.30
N HIS A 204 -12.17 13.27 -6.11
CA HIS A 204 -11.21 13.04 -5.03
C HIS A 204 -10.81 11.56 -4.97
N TYR A 205 -9.80 11.18 -5.74
CA TYR A 205 -9.39 9.79 -5.90
C TYR A 205 -7.89 9.59 -5.70
N THR A 206 -7.50 8.33 -5.46
CA THR A 206 -6.11 7.88 -5.36
C THR A 206 -6.04 6.37 -5.69
N THR A 207 -4.91 5.73 -5.43
CA THR A 207 -4.72 4.28 -5.44
C THR A 207 -3.99 3.87 -4.16
N VAL A 208 -4.03 2.59 -3.76
CA VAL A 208 -3.23 2.16 -2.61
C VAL A 208 -1.72 2.24 -2.90
N ASN A 209 -1.32 2.09 -4.16
CA ASN A 209 0.05 2.32 -4.61
C ASN A 209 0.49 3.78 -4.37
N ASP A 210 -0.28 4.77 -4.83
CA ASP A 210 0.02 6.20 -4.62
C ASP A 210 0.00 6.57 -3.13
N LEU A 211 -0.96 6.06 -2.36
CA LEU A 211 -0.99 6.25 -0.90
C LEU A 211 0.24 5.65 -0.22
N SER A 212 0.78 4.55 -0.72
CA SER A 212 2.02 3.98 -0.20
C SER A 212 3.22 4.91 -0.45
N ILE A 213 3.29 5.54 -1.63
CA ILE A 213 4.32 6.55 -1.96
C ILE A 213 4.23 7.71 -0.98
N LEU A 214 3.01 8.23 -0.77
CA LEU A 214 2.75 9.33 0.15
C LEU A 214 3.14 8.98 1.60
N LEU A 215 2.71 7.81 2.10
CA LEU A 215 3.00 7.42 3.47
C LEU A 215 4.51 7.21 3.68
N LYS A 216 5.20 6.54 2.75
CA LYS A 216 6.67 6.39 2.81
C LYS A 216 7.38 7.74 2.85
N TYR A 217 6.92 8.70 2.05
CA TYR A 217 7.46 10.05 2.06
C TYR A 217 7.21 10.75 3.40
N ALA A 218 5.97 10.72 3.89
CA ALA A 218 5.59 11.40 5.12
C ALA A 218 6.31 10.84 6.35
N LEU A 219 6.50 9.52 6.43
CA LEU A 219 7.22 8.85 7.53
C LEU A 219 8.71 9.21 7.63
N LYS A 220 9.30 9.83 6.60
CA LYS A 220 10.68 10.38 6.68
C LYS A 220 10.75 11.68 7.48
N ASN A 221 9.62 12.33 7.73
CA ASN A 221 9.55 13.48 8.62
C ASN A 221 9.32 12.98 10.06
N GLU A 222 10.30 13.18 10.93
CA GLU A 222 10.25 12.66 12.32
C GLU A 222 9.02 13.15 13.10
N ILE A 223 8.60 14.40 12.90
CA ILE A 223 7.41 14.96 13.56
C ILE A 223 6.15 14.28 13.03
N PHE A 224 6.05 14.07 11.71
CA PHE A 224 4.94 13.32 11.14
C PHE A 224 4.90 11.89 11.71
N LYS A 225 6.04 11.20 11.78
CA LYS A 225 6.14 9.82 12.29
C LYS A 225 5.73 9.75 13.76
N GLU A 226 6.19 10.69 14.59
CA GLU A 226 5.76 10.82 15.99
C GLU A 226 4.24 10.95 16.09
N ILE A 227 3.64 11.91 15.37
CA ILE A 227 2.19 12.12 15.37
C ILE A 227 1.45 10.87 14.88
N PHE A 228 1.91 10.25 13.79
CA PHE A 228 1.28 9.09 13.16
C PHE A 228 1.26 7.84 14.07
N THR A 229 2.27 7.70 14.92
CA THR A 229 2.42 6.60 15.89
C THR A 229 1.86 6.92 17.29
N THR A 230 1.35 8.13 17.50
CA THR A 230 0.81 8.51 18.81
C THR A 230 -0.60 7.95 19.01
N GLU A 231 -0.78 7.20 20.10
CA GLU A 231 -2.08 6.67 20.52
C GLU A 231 -2.96 7.76 21.15
N LYS A 232 -2.38 8.58 22.02
CA LYS A 232 -3.08 9.57 22.84
C LYS A 232 -2.20 10.81 23.02
N TYR A 233 -2.80 11.98 22.91
CA TYR A 233 -2.12 13.26 23.08
C TYR A 233 -2.98 14.21 23.92
N THR A 234 -2.36 14.99 24.81
CA THR A 234 -3.05 16.03 25.58
C THR A 234 -2.63 17.38 25.02
N THR A 235 -3.60 18.17 24.55
CA THR A 235 -3.35 19.50 23.99
C THR A 235 -2.91 20.50 25.06
N ALA A 236 -2.24 21.56 24.64
CA ALA A 236 -1.86 22.63 25.54
C ALA A 236 -3.10 23.43 25.99
N PRO A 237 -3.05 24.08 27.17
CA PRO A 237 -4.04 25.07 27.58
C PRO A 237 -4.30 26.16 26.53
N THR A 238 -5.58 26.41 26.27
CA THR A 238 -6.04 27.50 25.39
C THR A 238 -6.98 28.45 26.13
N ASN A 239 -7.42 29.51 25.45
CA ASN A 239 -8.41 30.45 25.98
C ASN A 239 -9.82 29.85 26.14
N ILE A 240 -10.10 28.68 25.53
CA ILE A 240 -11.41 28.00 25.62
C ILE A 240 -11.30 26.69 26.39
N HIS A 241 -10.21 25.94 26.19
CA HIS A 241 -9.88 24.73 26.94
C HIS A 241 -8.72 25.04 27.90
N PRO A 242 -8.96 25.61 29.10
CA PRO A 242 -7.90 26.05 30.01
C PRO A 242 -7.05 24.90 30.55
N GLU A 243 -7.56 23.67 30.53
CA GLU A 243 -6.83 22.45 30.94
C GLU A 243 -6.34 21.64 29.73
N GLY A 244 -6.50 22.17 28.51
CA GLY A 244 -6.40 21.38 27.28
C GLY A 244 -7.49 20.29 27.21
N HIS A 245 -7.33 19.37 26.28
CA HIS A 245 -8.17 18.17 26.18
C HIS A 245 -7.40 17.01 25.55
N ILE A 246 -7.96 15.82 25.67
CA ILE A 246 -7.34 14.57 25.22
C ILE A 246 -7.80 14.25 23.80
N LEU A 247 -6.83 14.07 22.91
CA LEU A 247 -7.00 13.52 21.57
C LEU A 247 -6.61 12.03 21.59
N ILE A 248 -7.42 11.19 20.94
CA ILE A 248 -7.16 9.74 20.87
C ILE A 248 -7.21 9.29 19.41
N SER A 249 -6.23 8.48 19.02
CA SER A 249 -6.17 7.86 17.70
C SER A 249 -7.39 6.97 17.47
N ARG A 250 -8.12 7.24 16.38
CA ARG A 250 -9.27 6.42 15.98
C ARG A 250 -8.93 4.97 15.66
N MET A 251 -7.69 4.71 15.20
CA MET A 251 -7.22 3.35 15.03
C MET A 251 -7.18 2.65 16.39
N HIS A 252 -6.52 3.26 17.37
CA HIS A 252 -6.36 2.71 18.72
C HIS A 252 -7.68 2.56 19.48
N GLN A 253 -8.66 3.45 19.27
CA GLN A 253 -9.99 3.32 19.85
C GLN A 253 -10.78 2.10 19.35
N LYS A 254 -10.43 1.60 18.17
CA LYS A 254 -11.24 0.62 17.44
C LYS A 254 -10.55 -0.72 17.21
N ILE A 255 -9.22 -0.74 17.26
CA ILE A 255 -8.43 -1.96 17.09
C ILE A 255 -8.49 -2.78 18.37
N TYR A 256 -8.64 -4.10 18.26
CA TYR A 256 -8.72 -4.96 19.45
C TYR A 256 -7.35 -5.24 20.09
N THR A 257 -6.28 -5.23 19.29
CA THR A 257 -4.89 -5.34 19.75
C THR A 257 -3.96 -4.69 18.74
N THR A 258 -2.87 -4.09 19.23
CA THR A 258 -1.75 -3.67 18.38
C THR A 258 -0.62 -4.70 18.38
N ASN A 259 -0.64 -5.67 19.30
CA ASN A 259 0.38 -6.73 19.36
C ASN A 259 0.18 -7.74 18.24
N LEU A 260 1.26 -8.08 17.56
CA LEU A 260 1.36 -9.10 16.53
C LEU A 260 2.20 -10.26 17.06
N GLU A 261 2.19 -11.41 16.37
CA GLU A 261 2.96 -12.58 16.81
C GLU A 261 4.46 -12.29 16.92
N ASN A 262 4.99 -11.53 15.96
CA ASN A 262 6.41 -11.22 15.85
C ASN A 262 6.67 -9.70 15.78
N GLY A 263 5.78 -8.90 16.37
CA GLY A 263 5.81 -7.45 16.17
C GLY A 263 4.70 -6.66 16.83
N LYS A 264 4.53 -5.42 16.38
CA LYS A 264 3.45 -4.53 16.82
C LYS A 264 3.08 -3.53 15.72
N ILE A 265 1.78 -3.25 15.60
CA ILE A 265 1.28 -2.09 14.85
C ILE A 265 1.62 -0.83 15.66
N LEU A 266 2.41 0.06 15.06
CA LEU A 266 2.92 1.28 15.71
C LEU A 266 1.95 2.45 15.60
N GLY A 267 1.18 2.51 14.51
CA GLY A 267 0.30 3.64 14.25
C GLY A 267 -0.47 3.49 12.95
N GLY A 268 -1.43 4.38 12.75
CA GLY A 268 -2.23 4.35 11.54
C GLY A 268 -3.27 5.45 11.44
N LYS A 269 -3.64 5.75 10.20
CA LYS A 269 -4.77 6.60 9.86
C LYS A 269 -5.89 5.74 9.31
N THR A 270 -7.06 5.81 9.94
CA THR A 270 -8.29 5.22 9.41
C THR A 270 -9.05 6.22 8.54
N GLY A 271 -9.86 5.70 7.62
CA GLY A 271 -10.76 6.48 6.77
C GLY A 271 -12.08 5.76 6.54
N TYR A 272 -13.16 6.53 6.46
CA TYR A 272 -14.47 6.04 6.07
C TYR A 272 -15.29 7.15 5.43
N THR A 273 -15.93 6.82 4.31
CA THR A 273 -17.14 7.44 3.77
C THR A 273 -18.02 6.30 3.24
N PRO A 274 -19.34 6.49 3.06
CA PRO A 274 -20.18 5.47 2.44
C PRO A 274 -19.62 4.94 1.11
N GLU A 275 -19.00 5.82 0.31
CA GLU A 275 -18.45 5.51 -1.01
C GLU A 275 -17.06 4.88 -0.96
N ALA A 276 -16.23 5.25 0.02
CA ALA A 276 -14.87 4.70 0.18
C ALA A 276 -14.84 3.33 0.88
N GLY A 277 -15.86 3.02 1.68
CA GLY A 277 -15.78 1.92 2.66
C GLY A 277 -14.74 2.19 3.74
N LEU A 278 -14.39 1.15 4.50
CA LEU A 278 -13.37 1.19 5.54
C LEU A 278 -11.96 1.16 4.92
N CYS A 279 -11.14 2.13 5.30
CA CYS A 279 -9.78 2.30 4.81
C CYS A 279 -8.78 2.40 5.97
N LEU A 280 -7.55 1.93 5.76
CA LEU A 280 -6.44 2.05 6.69
C LEU A 280 -5.14 2.33 5.93
N ALA A 281 -4.34 3.23 6.50
CA ALA A 281 -2.91 3.31 6.24
C ALA A 281 -2.21 3.11 7.58
N SER A 282 -1.28 2.15 7.69
CA SER A 282 -0.65 1.79 8.96
C SER A 282 0.85 1.56 8.83
N LEU A 283 1.54 1.65 9.97
CA LEU A 283 2.95 1.31 10.15
C LEU A 283 3.04 0.22 11.23
N ALA A 284 3.81 -0.83 10.97
CA ALA A 284 4.11 -1.87 11.94
C ALA A 284 5.61 -2.18 11.97
N SER A 285 6.10 -2.64 13.12
CA SER A 285 7.40 -3.29 13.24
C SER A 285 7.17 -4.80 13.39
N VAL A 286 7.77 -5.60 12.50
CA VAL A 286 7.70 -7.07 12.52
C VAL A 286 9.11 -7.61 12.28
N TYR A 287 9.58 -8.51 13.15
CA TYR A 287 10.97 -8.98 13.15
C TYR A 287 12.00 -7.83 13.10
N ASP A 288 11.77 -6.77 13.88
CA ASP A 288 12.59 -5.55 13.95
C ASP A 288 12.70 -4.74 12.65
N LYS A 289 11.84 -5.02 11.67
CA LYS A 289 11.77 -4.28 10.40
C LYS A 289 10.46 -3.52 10.30
N GLU A 290 10.48 -2.33 9.70
CA GLU A 290 9.28 -1.52 9.50
C GLU A 290 8.57 -1.87 8.19
N TYR A 291 7.25 -1.97 8.27
CA TYR A 291 6.36 -2.23 7.14
C TYR A 291 5.24 -1.21 7.13
N ILE A 292 4.80 -0.85 5.93
CA ILE A 292 3.53 -0.15 5.75
C ILE A 292 2.50 -1.05 5.09
N LEU A 293 1.26 -0.88 5.52
CA LEU A 293 0.10 -1.52 4.93
C LEU A 293 -0.96 -0.46 4.63
N ILE A 294 -1.40 -0.42 3.38
CA ILE A 294 -2.58 0.34 2.95
C ILE A 294 -3.68 -0.64 2.54
N THR A 295 -4.87 -0.49 3.13
CA THR A 295 -6.08 -1.21 2.74
C THR A 295 -7.22 -0.24 2.48
N THR A 296 -8.02 -0.47 1.44
CA THR A 296 -9.18 0.38 1.12
C THR A 296 -10.37 -0.45 0.63
N GLY A 297 -11.58 0.06 0.86
CA GLY A 297 -12.82 -0.49 0.31
C GLY A 297 -13.45 -1.64 1.09
N ALA A 298 -12.97 -1.95 2.30
CA ALA A 298 -13.61 -2.97 3.12
C ALA A 298 -15.06 -2.55 3.46
N LYS A 299 -15.99 -3.52 3.43
CA LYS A 299 -17.40 -3.24 3.74
C LYS A 299 -17.57 -2.81 5.19
N GLY A 300 -18.60 -2.01 5.47
CA GLY A 300 -18.96 -1.63 6.84
C GLY A 300 -19.13 -0.13 7.00
N SER A 301 -19.09 0.32 8.26
CA SER A 301 -19.18 1.71 8.65
C SER A 301 -18.36 2.01 9.89
N ASN A 302 -18.37 3.26 10.34
CA ASN A 302 -17.74 3.64 11.59
C ASN A 302 -18.31 2.94 12.83
N LEU A 303 -19.47 2.29 12.74
CA LEU A 303 -20.19 1.62 13.82
C LEU A 303 -20.19 0.09 13.71
N THR A 304 -19.64 -0.47 12.63
CA THR A 304 -19.56 -1.93 12.44
C THR A 304 -18.21 -2.46 12.89
N GLU A 305 -18.06 -3.78 12.81
CA GLU A 305 -16.76 -4.42 12.83
C GLU A 305 -15.80 -3.75 11.82
N GLN A 306 -14.56 -3.53 12.26
CA GLN A 306 -13.57 -2.78 11.49
C GLN A 306 -12.68 -3.75 10.69
N TYR A 307 -13.23 -4.25 9.59
CA TYR A 307 -12.53 -5.25 8.75
C TYR A 307 -11.17 -4.79 8.24
N ASN A 308 -10.99 -3.49 7.97
CA ASN A 308 -9.69 -2.91 7.61
C ASN A 308 -8.62 -3.07 8.72
N LEU A 309 -9.02 -3.10 10.00
CA LEU A 309 -8.12 -3.32 11.14
C LEU A 309 -7.86 -4.81 11.37
N ILE A 310 -8.86 -5.67 11.11
CA ILE A 310 -8.71 -7.13 11.16
C ILE A 310 -7.73 -7.59 10.06
N ASP A 311 -7.94 -7.10 8.83
CA ASP A 311 -7.03 -7.31 7.70
C ASP A 311 -5.60 -6.94 8.09
N ALA A 312 -5.40 -5.82 8.79
CA ALA A 312 -4.06 -5.38 9.19
C ALA A 312 -3.36 -6.39 10.09
N ILE A 313 -4.05 -6.92 11.08
CA ILE A 313 -3.46 -7.88 12.03
C ILE A 313 -3.15 -9.20 11.31
N GLN A 314 -4.08 -9.69 10.50
CA GLN A 314 -3.89 -10.91 9.72
C GLN A 314 -2.73 -10.78 8.73
N ILE A 315 -2.69 -9.69 7.96
CA ILE A 315 -1.64 -9.44 6.97
C ILE A 315 -0.29 -9.30 7.68
N TYR A 316 -0.16 -8.49 8.72
CA TYR A 316 1.15 -8.36 9.37
C TYR A 316 1.64 -9.66 10.03
N ASN A 317 0.74 -10.51 10.55
CA ASN A 317 1.11 -11.83 11.07
C ASN A 317 1.55 -12.80 9.97
N GLY A 318 1.12 -12.60 8.71
CA GLY A 318 1.57 -13.37 7.56
C GLY A 318 3.02 -13.09 7.13
N ILE A 319 3.70 -12.08 7.68
CA ILE A 319 5.11 -11.80 7.34
C ILE A 319 6.01 -12.90 7.92
N LEU A 320 6.87 -13.45 7.07
CA LEU A 320 7.85 -14.47 7.44
C LEU A 320 9.26 -13.87 7.60
N LYS A 321 10.11 -14.53 8.40
CA LYS A 321 11.46 -14.07 8.74
C LYS A 321 12.45 -14.09 7.57
#